data_AF-A0AAW4UCI2-F1
#
_entry.id   AF-A0AAW4UCI2-F1
#
_cell.length_a   1.000
_cell.length_b   1.000
_cell.length_c   1.000
_cell.angle_alpha   90.00
_cell.angle_beta   90.00
_cell.angle_gamma   90.00
#
_symmetry.space_group_name_H-M   'P 1'
#
loop_
_entity.id
_entity.type
_entity.pdbx_description
1 polymer ?
#
loop_
_entity_poly.entity_id
_entity_poly.type
_entity_poly.pdbx_seq_one_letter_code
_entity_poly.pdbx_strand_id
1 'polypeptide(L)'
;MNLKEWSRKMRVSNIPINQEFREDVRIMCNLSTGIEERATERATEKTSEKFILNMYKKGYTLDQIADVAETGVDEVEAIIKKKEPAMA
;
A
#
# COMPACT_ATOMS: atom_id res chain seq x y z
N MET A 1 13.60 3.07 -8.91
CA MET A 1 13.96 3.80 -10.16
C MET A 1 13.03 3.32 -11.26
N ASN A 2 12.17 4.19 -11.77
CA ASN A 2 11.19 3.81 -12.79
C ASN A 2 11.83 3.77 -14.19
N LEU A 3 11.12 3.20 -15.18
CA LEU A 3 11.61 3.07 -16.55
C LEU A 3 12.04 4.41 -17.17
N LYS A 4 11.35 5.50 -16.83
CA LYS A 4 11.63 6.85 -17.35
C LYS A 4 12.96 7.37 -16.80
N GLU A 5 13.23 7.16 -15.52
CA GLU A 5 14.50 7.52 -14.88
C GLU A 5 15.66 6.68 -15.40
N TRP A 6 15.45 5.38 -15.54
CA TRP A 6 16.46 4.47 -16.06
C TRP A 6 16.82 4.80 -17.51
N SER A 7 15.82 5.01 -18.37
CA SER A 7 16.02 5.42 -19.78
C SER A 7 16.75 6.76 -19.87
N ARG A 8 16.42 7.73 -19.00
CA ARG A 8 17.11 9.02 -18.93
C ARG A 8 18.59 8.82 -18.54
N LYS A 9 18.87 8.01 -17.52
CA LYS A 9 20.23 7.75 -17.03
C LYS A 9 21.10 7.07 -18.10
N MET A 10 20.55 6.10 -18.82
CA MET A 10 21.27 5.42 -19.90
C MET A 10 21.58 6.32 -21.09
N ARG A 11 20.66 7.23 -21.44
CA ARG A 11 20.90 8.24 -22.47
C ARG A 11 22.03 9.17 -22.08
N VAL A 12 22.07 9.60 -20.82
CA VAL A 12 23.16 10.45 -20.28
C VAL A 12 24.50 9.70 -20.28
N SER A 13 24.49 8.39 -20.05
CA SER A 13 25.70 7.55 -20.06
C SER A 13 26.12 7.04 -21.45
N ASN A 14 25.42 7.42 -22.53
CA ASN A 14 25.67 7.01 -23.91
C ASN A 14 25.78 5.47 -24.10
N ILE A 15 25.02 4.70 -23.32
CA ILE A 15 25.03 3.24 -23.40
C ILE A 15 24.04 2.82 -24.50
N PRO A 16 24.49 2.17 -25.60
CA PRO A 16 23.59 1.63 -26.61
C PRO A 16 22.85 0.42 -26.02
N ILE A 17 21.54 0.38 -26.21
CA ILE A 17 20.67 -0.65 -25.64
C ILE A 17 19.70 -1.17 -26.69
N ASN A 18 19.66 -2.49 -26.85
CA ASN A 18 18.71 -3.19 -27.72
C ASN A 18 17.27 -3.07 -27.17
N GLN A 19 16.28 -3.17 -28.05
CA GLN A 19 14.85 -3.12 -27.73
C GLN A 19 14.43 -4.23 -26.75
N GLU A 20 14.91 -5.45 -26.94
CA GLU A 20 14.62 -6.60 -26.05
C GLU A 20 15.00 -6.28 -24.60
N PHE A 21 16.21 -5.75 -24.40
CA PHE A 21 16.69 -5.36 -23.08
C PHE A 21 15.89 -4.18 -22.48
N ARG A 22 15.37 -3.26 -23.32
CA ARG A 22 14.46 -2.21 -22.85
C ARG A 22 13.12 -2.78 -22.40
N GLU A 23 12.61 -3.80 -23.09
CA GLU A 23 11.36 -4.49 -22.75
C GLU A 23 11.50 -5.25 -21.43
N ASP A 24 12.61 -5.98 -21.23
CA ASP A 24 12.89 -6.70 -19.98
C ASP A 24 12.97 -5.74 -18.78
N VAL A 25 13.70 -4.63 -18.93
CA VAL A 25 13.79 -3.65 -17.86
C VAL A 25 12.46 -2.96 -17.60
N ARG A 26 11.65 -2.73 -18.64
CA ARG A 26 10.28 -2.23 -18.47
C ARG A 26 9.44 -3.19 -17.64
N ILE A 27 9.49 -4.49 -17.92
CA ILE A 27 8.76 -5.51 -17.16
C ILE A 27 9.24 -5.52 -15.70
N MET A 28 10.55 -5.51 -15.46
CA MET A 28 11.13 -5.48 -14.11
C MET A 28 10.76 -4.20 -13.35
N CYS A 29 10.83 -3.02 -13.99
CA CYS A 29 10.44 -1.75 -13.39
C CYS A 29 8.95 -1.74 -13.01
N ASN A 30 8.07 -2.20 -13.90
CA ASN A 30 6.64 -2.27 -13.62
C ASN A 30 6.34 -3.26 -12.48
N LEU A 31 7.03 -4.41 -12.48
CA LEU A 31 6.88 -5.41 -11.43
C LEU A 31 7.34 -4.85 -10.06
N SER A 32 8.50 -4.20 -10.01
CA SER A 32 9.02 -3.60 -8.78
C SER A 32 8.13 -2.47 -8.27
N THR A 33 7.65 -1.57 -9.15
CA THR A 33 6.66 -0.55 -8.78
C THR A 33 5.38 -1.16 -8.23
N GLY A 34 4.81 -2.17 -8.90
CA GLY A 34 3.60 -2.83 -8.40
C GLY A 34 3.82 -3.59 -7.07
N ILE A 35 5.03 -4.09 -6.79
CA ILE A 35 5.36 -4.66 -5.47
C ILE A 35 5.43 -3.57 -4.40
N GLU A 36 6.11 -2.45 -4.69
CA GLU A 36 6.27 -1.31 -3.78
C GLU A 36 4.92 -0.66 -3.43
N GLU A 37 4.07 -0.43 -4.43
CA GLU A 37 2.71 0.10 -4.25
C GLU A 37 1.86 -0.81 -3.37
N ARG A 38 1.80 -2.11 -3.69
CA ARG A 38 1.04 -3.10 -2.89
C ARG A 38 1.59 -3.26 -1.47
N ALA A 39 2.91 -3.18 -1.30
CA ALA A 39 3.52 -3.24 0.02
C ALA A 39 3.13 -2.02 0.86
N THR A 40 3.15 -0.83 0.25
CA THR A 40 2.72 0.42 0.87
C THR A 40 1.23 0.37 1.24
N GLU A 41 0.37 -0.01 0.31
CA GLU A 41 -1.08 -0.15 0.53
C GLU A 41 -1.40 -1.13 1.67
N ARG A 42 -0.79 -2.32 1.66
CA ARG A 42 -0.96 -3.31 2.74
C ARG A 42 -0.42 -2.81 4.09
N ALA A 43 0.65 -2.02 4.09
CA ALA A 43 1.20 -1.46 5.33
C ALA A 43 0.28 -0.37 5.89
N THR A 44 -0.28 0.48 5.03
CA THR A 44 -1.25 1.51 5.44
C THR A 44 -2.52 0.87 5.97
N GLU A 45 -3.09 -0.14 5.28
CA GLU A 45 -4.27 -0.88 5.72
C GLU A 45 -4.06 -1.55 7.08
N LYS A 46 -2.92 -2.24 7.29
CA LYS A 46 -2.63 -2.87 8.57
C LYS A 46 -2.49 -1.85 9.71
N THR A 47 -2.01 -0.66 9.39
CA THR A 47 -1.81 0.40 10.39
C THR A 47 -3.15 1.05 10.76
N SER A 48 -4.03 1.31 9.78
CA SER A 48 -5.38 1.80 10.03
C SER A 48 -6.23 0.76 10.78
N GLU A 49 -6.21 -0.51 10.38
CA GLU A 49 -6.89 -1.60 11.11
C GLU A 49 -6.43 -1.64 12.58
N LYS A 50 -5.12 -1.56 12.84
CA LYS A 50 -4.57 -1.57 14.21
C LYS A 50 -5.01 -0.34 15.02
N PHE A 51 -5.07 0.83 14.39
CA PHE A 51 -5.50 2.07 15.04
C PHE A 51 -6.99 2.00 15.43
N ILE A 52 -7.85 1.56 14.50
CA ILE A 52 -9.29 1.34 14.71
C ILE A 52 -9.53 0.38 15.89
N LEU A 53 -8.84 -0.76 15.91
CA LEU A 53 -8.97 -1.74 17.00
C LEU A 53 -8.52 -1.16 18.36
N ASN A 54 -7.47 -0.34 18.38
CA ASN A 54 -6.99 0.27 19.62
C ASN A 54 -8.00 1.30 20.17
N MET A 55 -8.65 2.08 19.31
CA MET A 55 -9.72 2.99 19.73
C MET A 55 -10.93 2.20 20.24
N TYR A 56 -11.36 1.16 19.53
CA TYR A 56 -12.44 0.31 19.99
C TYR A 56 -12.17 -0.30 21.37
N LYS A 57 -10.97 -0.84 21.59
CA LYS A 57 -10.54 -1.37 22.90
C LYS A 57 -10.50 -0.33 24.03
N LYS A 58 -10.33 0.95 23.71
CA LYS A 58 -10.38 2.05 24.66
C LYS A 58 -11.82 2.52 24.98
N GLY A 59 -12.83 1.95 24.33
CA GLY A 59 -14.25 2.25 24.58
C GLY A 59 -14.80 3.41 23.74
N TYR A 60 -14.14 3.79 22.65
CA TYR A 60 -14.71 4.75 21.70
C TYR A 60 -15.91 4.14 20.96
N THR A 61 -16.91 4.96 20.66
CA THR A 61 -18.07 4.54 19.87
C THR A 61 -17.68 4.36 18.40
N LEU A 62 -18.42 3.52 17.67
CA LEU A 62 -18.14 3.27 16.25
C LEU A 62 -18.22 4.57 15.42
N ASP A 63 -19.19 5.45 15.72
CA ASP A 63 -19.33 6.75 15.07
C ASP A 63 -18.10 7.65 15.27
N GLN A 64 -17.56 7.70 16.49
CA GLN A 64 -16.36 8.48 16.77
C GLN A 64 -15.11 7.91 16.09
N ILE A 65 -15.02 6.59 15.99
CA ILE A 65 -13.90 5.94 15.31
C ILE A 65 -13.99 6.20 13.81
N ALA A 66 -15.18 6.08 13.23
CA ALA A 66 -15.44 6.35 11.82
C ALA A 66 -15.08 7.79 11.45
N ASP A 67 -15.49 8.77 12.28
CA ASP A 67 -15.15 10.18 12.11
C ASP A 67 -13.62 10.42 12.14
N VAL A 68 -12.93 9.88 13.15
CA VAL A 68 -11.47 10.08 13.30
C VAL A 68 -10.65 9.31 12.26
N ALA A 69 -11.11 8.14 11.84
CA ALA A 69 -10.44 7.32 10.84
C ALA A 69 -10.85 7.68 9.41
N GLU A 70 -11.69 8.71 9.22
CA GLU A 70 -12.18 9.20 7.94
C GLU A 70 -12.75 8.07 7.05
N THR A 71 -13.51 7.16 7.67
CA THR A 71 -14.10 5.96 7.05
C THR A 71 -15.56 5.78 7.48
N GLY A 72 -16.28 4.84 6.88
CA GLY A 72 -17.65 4.51 7.24
C GLY A 72 -17.75 3.65 8.51
N VAL A 73 -18.86 3.80 9.23
CA VAL A 73 -19.18 2.95 10.40
C VAL A 73 -19.23 1.47 10.02
N ASP A 74 -19.77 1.15 8.85
CA ASP A 74 -19.82 -0.23 8.32
C ASP A 74 -18.41 -0.84 8.12
N GLU A 75 -17.44 -0.03 7.68
CA GLU A 75 -16.05 -0.47 7.51
C GLU A 75 -15.36 -0.71 8.87
N VAL A 76 -15.62 0.17 9.84
CA VAL A 76 -15.14 0.00 11.22
C VAL A 76 -15.70 -1.30 11.83
N GLU A 77 -17.00 -1.58 11.67
CA GLU A 77 -17.63 -2.81 12.15
C GLU A 77 -17.03 -4.05 11.47
N ALA A 78 -16.83 -4.01 10.15
CA ALA A 78 -16.22 -5.11 9.41
C ALA A 78 -14.79 -5.40 9.88
N ILE A 79 -13.97 -4.38 10.15
CA ILE A 79 -12.60 -4.52 10.66
C ILE A 79 -12.59 -5.16 12.05
N ILE A 80 -13.49 -4.72 12.95
CA ILE A 80 -13.62 -5.29 14.29
C ILE A 80 -13.99 -6.77 14.20
N LYS A 81 -15.06 -7.11 13.47
CA LYS A 81 -15.56 -8.48 13.31
C LYS A 81 -14.55 -9.44 12.68
N LYS A 82 -13.79 -8.97 11.68
CA LYS A 82 -12.71 -9.75 11.04
C LYS A 82 -11.58 -10.11 12.01
N LYS A 83 -11.40 -9.32 13.08
CA LYS A 83 -10.28 -9.44 14.03
C LYS A 83 -10.70 -9.92 15.42
N GLU A 84 -12.00 -10.01 15.71
CA GLU A 84 -12.57 -10.65 16.91
C GLU A 84 -11.92 -11.99 17.29
N PRO A 85 -11.73 -12.97 16.37
CA PRO A 85 -11.11 -14.25 16.73
C PRO A 85 -9.62 -14.16 17.09
N ALA A 86 -8.96 -13.02 16.83
CA ALA A 86 -7.56 -12.77 17.21
C ALA A 86 -7.43 -11.91 18.48
N MET A 87 -8.55 -11.49 19.08
CA MET A 87 -8.59 -10.70 20.31
C MET A 87 -9.02 -11.50 21.55
N ALA A 88 -9.47 -12.74 21.35
CA ALA A 88 -9.79 -13.72 22.40
C ALA A 88 -8.53 -14.42 22.93
#